data_AF-A2WK36-F1
#
_entry.id   AF-A2WK36-F1
#
_cell.length_a   1.000
_cell.length_b   1.000
_cell.length_c   1.000
_cell.angle_alpha   90.00
_cell.angle_beta   90.00
_cell.angle_gamma   90.00
#
_symmetry.space_group_name_H-M   'P 1'
#
loop_
_entity.id
_entity.type
_entity.pdbx_description
1 polymer ?
#
loop_
_entity_poly.entity_id
_entity_poly.type
_entity_poly.pdbx_seq_one_letter_code
_entity_poly.pdbx_strand_id
1 'polypeptide(L)'
;MSCVRANAAAGPRYVCKVWTQAPPDAETGVKDTIMMEANVRSFSVPGEVAMDDGTVLCVPPRMLHGASMEMPLRVRIDKLGAGTTNRSAIAAQTKK
;
A
#
# COMPACT_ATOMS: atom_id res chain seq x y z
N MET A 1 -15.36 -19.23 -11.10
CA MET A 1 -14.51 -18.07 -10.77
C MET A 1 -14.43 -17.18 -12.00
N SER A 2 -14.99 -15.97 -11.95
CA SER A 2 -14.80 -14.97 -13.01
C SER A 2 -13.49 -14.23 -12.73
N CYS A 3 -12.46 -14.44 -13.55
CA CYS A 3 -11.22 -13.70 -13.44
C CYS A 3 -11.39 -12.34 -14.14
N VAL A 4 -11.37 -11.26 -13.36
CA VAL A 4 -11.26 -9.91 -13.93
C VAL A 4 -9.85 -9.79 -14.48
N ARG A 5 -9.67 -10.08 -15.78
CA ARG A 5 -8.43 -9.77 -16.50
C ARG A 5 -8.36 -8.25 -16.65
N ALA A 6 -7.82 -7.58 -15.63
CA ALA A 6 -7.35 -6.21 -15.80
C ALA A 6 -6.22 -6.25 -16.84
N ASN A 7 -6.41 -5.56 -17.97
CA ASN A 7 -5.32 -5.33 -18.91
C ASN A 7 -4.21 -4.59 -18.16
N ALA A 8 -3.06 -5.25 -17.93
CA ALA A 8 -1.90 -4.64 -17.27
C ALA A 8 -1.40 -3.37 -18.00
N ALA A 9 -1.74 -3.22 -19.29
CA ALA A 9 -1.47 -2.03 -20.09
C ALA A 9 -2.24 -0.76 -19.66
N ALA A 10 -3.26 -0.87 -18.79
CA ALA A 10 -4.12 0.25 -18.40
C ALA A 10 -3.57 1.10 -17.22
N GLY A 11 -2.37 0.78 -16.71
CA GLY A 11 -1.81 1.43 -15.52
C GLY A 11 -2.52 1.05 -14.22
N PRO A 12 -2.06 1.56 -13.06
CA PRO A 12 -2.67 1.25 -11.78
C PRO A 12 -4.10 1.80 -11.73
N ARG A 13 -5.05 0.95 -11.34
CA ARG A 13 -6.49 1.31 -11.22
C ARG A 13 -6.91 1.54 -9.77
N TYR A 14 -6.07 1.12 -8.83
CA TYR A 14 -6.36 1.16 -7.42
C TYR A 14 -5.11 1.57 -6.65
N VAL A 15 -5.33 2.24 -5.53
CA VAL A 15 -4.33 2.53 -4.51
C VAL A 15 -4.70 1.78 -3.26
N CYS A 16 -3.73 1.14 -2.64
CA CYS A 16 -3.85 0.49 -1.36
C CYS A 16 -3.20 1.36 -0.29
N LYS A 17 -3.94 1.63 0.78
CA LYS A 17 -3.43 2.15 2.03
C LYS A 17 -3.43 1.02 3.05
N VAL A 18 -2.28 0.79 3.67
CA VAL A 18 -2.12 -0.12 4.79
C VAL A 18 -1.61 0.68 5.97
N TRP A 19 -2.27 0.55 7.11
CA TRP A 19 -1.81 1.20 8.33
C TRP A 19 -2.07 0.35 9.55
N THR A 20 -1.30 0.64 10.59
CA THR A 20 -1.46 0.06 11.93
C THR A 20 -1.43 1.19 12.95
N GLN A 21 -2.04 0.94 14.10
CA GLN A 21 -2.07 1.88 15.22
C GLN A 21 -1.46 1.22 16.44
N ALA A 22 -0.64 1.95 17.18
CA ALA A 22 -0.14 1.51 18.47
C ALA A 22 -1.31 1.35 19.47
N PRO A 23 -1.09 0.60 20.56
CA PRO A 23 -1.91 0.75 21.75
C PRO A 23 -1.99 2.23 22.15
N PRO A 24 -3.11 2.68 22.73
CA PRO A 24 -3.21 4.04 23.24
C PRO A 24 -2.16 4.25 24.33
N ASP A 25 -1.47 5.38 24.26
CA ASP A 25 -0.61 5.82 25.34
C ASP A 25 -1.42 5.97 26.65
N ALA A 26 -0.86 5.50 27.76
CA ALA A 26 -1.59 5.37 29.02
C ALA A 26 -1.94 6.73 29.65
N GLU A 27 -1.14 7.76 29.40
CA GLU A 27 -1.32 9.09 29.98
C GLU A 27 -2.13 10.00 29.07
N THR A 28 -1.81 9.99 27.78
CA THR A 28 -2.38 10.93 26.80
C THR A 28 -3.53 10.33 25.99
N GLY A 29 -3.67 9.01 25.97
CA GLY A 29 -4.64 8.29 25.13
C GLY A 29 -4.35 8.34 23.63
N VAL A 30 -3.26 9.00 23.21
CA VAL A 30 -2.89 9.16 21.80
C VAL A 30 -2.41 7.84 21.22
N LYS A 31 -2.72 7.60 19.94
CA LYS A 31 -2.31 6.41 19.20
C LYS A 31 -1.39 6.80 18.05
N ASP A 32 -0.14 6.36 18.13
CA ASP A 32 0.77 6.41 16.99
C ASP A 32 0.18 5.63 15.82
N THR A 33 0.29 6.18 14.62
CA THR A 33 -0.15 5.51 13.38
C THR A 33 1.01 5.47 12.40
N ILE A 34 1.26 4.29 11.82
CA ILE A 34 2.19 4.11 10.72
C ILE A 34 1.39 3.66 9.51
N MET A 35 1.59 4.32 8.38
CA MET A 35 0.84 4.10 7.15
C MET A 35 1.79 4.02 5.95
N MET A 36 1.48 3.11 5.04
CA MET A 36 2.06 3.01 3.72
C MET A 36 0.94 3.11 2.68
N GLU A 37 1.21 3.85 1.61
CA GLU A 37 0.36 3.92 0.44
C GLU A 37 1.12 3.40 -0.78
N ALA A 38 0.49 2.54 -1.57
CA ALA A 38 1.10 1.95 -2.76
C ALA A 38 0.06 1.70 -3.85
N ASN A 39 0.49 1.77 -5.12
CA ASN A 39 -0.32 1.33 -6.25
C ASN A 39 -0.56 -0.18 -6.19
N VAL A 40 -1.81 -0.61 -6.40
CA VAL A 40 -2.13 -2.04 -6.50
C VAL A 40 -1.66 -2.57 -7.84
N ARG A 41 -0.76 -3.54 -7.79
CA ARG A 41 -0.21 -4.21 -8.97
C ARG A 41 -1.12 -5.36 -9.41
N SER A 42 -1.16 -5.62 -10.72
CA SER A 42 -1.87 -6.76 -11.30
C SER A 42 -0.91 -7.90 -11.64
N PHE A 43 -1.35 -9.13 -11.44
CA PHE A 43 -0.63 -10.34 -11.83
C PHE A 43 -1.41 -11.14 -12.87
N SER A 44 -0.70 -11.73 -13.82
CA SER A 44 -1.31 -12.65 -14.80
C SER A 44 -1.45 -14.07 -14.24
N VAL A 45 -0.65 -14.43 -13.23
CA VAL A 45 -0.62 -15.77 -12.61
C VAL A 45 -1.06 -15.71 -11.14
N PRO A 46 -2.05 -16.53 -10.73
CA PRO A 46 -2.42 -16.65 -9.31
C PRO A 46 -1.26 -17.17 -8.46
N GLY A 47 -0.99 -16.54 -7.32
CA GLY A 47 0.09 -16.94 -6.41
C GLY A 47 1.47 -16.37 -6.76
N GLU A 48 1.59 -15.64 -7.85
CA GLU A 48 2.79 -14.85 -8.14
C GLU A 48 2.88 -13.67 -7.18
N VAL A 49 4.04 -13.52 -6.55
CA VAL A 49 4.36 -12.39 -5.67
C VAL A 49 5.39 -11.53 -6.39
N ALA A 50 4.99 -10.38 -6.94
CA ALA A 50 5.97 -9.34 -7.24
C ALA A 50 6.34 -8.68 -5.93
N MET A 51 7.31 -9.25 -5.22
CA MET A 51 8.18 -8.41 -4.42
C MET A 51 9.02 -7.65 -5.45
N ASP A 52 8.72 -6.37 -5.63
CA ASP A 52 9.68 -5.45 -6.24
C ASP A 52 10.38 -4.81 -5.04
N ASP A 53 11.70 -4.69 -5.11
CA ASP A 53 12.54 -4.19 -4.02
C ASP A 53 12.09 -2.78 -3.60
N GLY A 54 11.21 -2.66 -2.60
CA GLY A 54 11.01 -1.35 -1.96
C GLY A 54 9.70 -1.07 -1.25
N THR A 55 8.61 -1.83 -1.42
CA THR A 55 7.34 -1.51 -0.74
C THR A 55 7.12 -2.37 0.50
N VAL A 56 7.89 -2.07 1.56
CA VAL A 56 7.78 -2.70 2.87
C VAL A 56 7.28 -1.68 3.89
N LEU A 57 6.21 -2.01 4.60
CA LEU A 57 5.79 -1.26 5.78
C LEU A 57 6.65 -1.68 6.97
N CYS A 58 7.70 -0.92 7.27
CA CYS A 58 8.54 -1.14 8.43
C CYS A 58 7.77 -0.78 9.71
N VAL A 59 7.52 -1.77 10.57
CA VAL A 59 6.78 -1.57 11.82
C VAL A 59 7.68 -1.83 13.05
N PRO A 60 7.83 -0.87 13.96
CA PRO A 60 8.57 -1.06 15.20
C PRO A 60 7.76 -1.89 16.22
N PRO A 61 8.42 -2.64 17.13
CA PRO A 61 7.75 -3.50 18.11
C PRO A 61 6.74 -2.80 19.03
N ARG A 62 6.86 -1.49 19.24
CA ARG A 62 5.90 -0.70 20.04
C ARG A 62 4.48 -0.67 19.47
N MET A 63 4.31 -1.10 18.21
CA MET A 63 3.01 -1.19 17.54
C MET A 63 2.26 -2.49 17.86
N LEU A 64 2.87 -3.42 18.61
CA LEU A 64 2.27 -4.70 19.00
C LEU A 64 1.36 -4.51 20.22
N HIS A 65 0.28 -5.29 20.27
CA HIS A 65 -0.80 -5.17 21.26
C HIS A 65 -0.82 -6.37 22.21
N GLY A 66 -0.97 -6.07 23.50
CA GLY A 66 -1.26 -7.05 24.54
C GLY A 66 -0.18 -8.12 24.72
N ALA A 67 -0.49 -9.13 25.53
CA ALA A 67 0.43 -10.24 25.81
C ALA A 67 0.71 -11.12 24.58
N SER A 68 -0.23 -11.18 23.63
CA SER A 68 -0.12 -11.97 22.40
C SER A 68 0.74 -11.31 21.31
N MET A 69 1.21 -10.07 21.53
CA MET A 69 2.06 -9.34 20.58
C MET A 69 1.44 -9.21 19.17
N GLU A 70 0.13 -8.99 19.10
CA GLU A 70 -0.60 -8.91 17.83
C GLU A 70 -0.53 -7.51 17.21
N MET A 71 -0.58 -7.43 15.88
CA MET A 71 -0.60 -6.15 15.15
C MET A 71 -1.83 -6.05 14.25
N PRO A 72 -2.84 -5.27 14.64
CA PRO A 72 -4.02 -5.04 13.80
C PRO A 72 -3.67 -4.21 12.56
N LEU A 73 -3.67 -4.85 11.39
CA LEU A 73 -3.52 -4.17 10.11
C LEU A 73 -4.88 -3.71 9.58
N ARG A 74 -4.94 -2.44 9.20
CA ARG A 74 -6.08 -1.85 8.47
C ARG A 74 -5.66 -1.68 7.02
N VAL A 75 -6.51 -2.17 6.12
CA VAL A 75 -6.28 -2.13 4.68
C VAL A 75 -7.45 -1.44 4.01
N ARG A 76 -7.16 -0.49 3.12
CA ARG A 76 -8.16 0.18 2.28
C ARG A 76 -7.68 0.21 0.85
N ILE A 77 -8.55 -0.23 -0.06
CA ILE A 77 -8.29 -0.21 -1.49
C ILE A 77 -9.25 0.80 -2.10
N ASP A 78 -8.69 1.92 -2.52
CA ASP A 78 -9.42 2.98 -3.20
C ASP A 78 -9.28 2.82 -4.72
N LYS A 79 -10.35 3.06 -5.46
CA LYS A 79 -10.30 3.14 -6.93
C LYS A 79 -9.73 4.50 -7.31
N LEU A 80 -8.74 4.50 -8.20
CA LEU A 80 -8.24 5.74 -8.78
C LEU A 80 -9.33 6.35 -9.67
N GLY A 81 -9.73 7.58 -9.37
CA GLY A 81 -10.60 8.35 -10.26
C GLY A 81 -9.90 8.58 -11.60
N ALA A 82 -10.66 8.75 -12.68
CA ALA A 82 -10.13 8.89 -14.05
C ALA A 82 -9.27 10.16 -14.29
N GLY A 83 -8.80 10.86 -13.25
CA GLY A 83 -8.17 12.17 -13.34
C GLY A 83 -6.93 12.40 -12.46
N THR A 84 -6.39 11.41 -11.75
CA THR A 84 -5.19 11.60 -10.90
C THR A 84 -3.97 10.87 -11.45
N THR A 85 -3.69 11.07 -12.74
CA THR A 85 -2.37 10.80 -13.31
C THR A 85 -1.52 12.04 -13.08
N ASN A 86 -0.69 12.04 -12.03
CA ASN A 86 0.37 13.04 -11.88
C ASN A 86 1.34 12.89 -13.07
N ARG A 87 1.13 13.69 -14.12
CA ARG A 87 2.04 13.87 -15.26
C ARG A 87 3.27 14.67 -14.82
N SER A 88 4.13 14.08 -13.99
CA SER A 88 5.40 14.68 -13.60
C SER A 88 6.53 13.67 -13.75
N ALA A 89 6.73 13.17 -14.98
CA ALA A 89 8.01 12.64 -15.47
C ALA A 89 7.91 12.31 -16.97
N ILE A 90 7.66 13.29 -17.82
CA ILE A 90 8.03 13.20 -19.24
C ILE A 90 8.69 14.50 -19.69
N ALA A 91 9.89 14.77 -19.20
CA ALA A 91 10.84 15.65 -19.88
C ALA A 91 12.24 15.39 -19.32
N ALA A 92 13.02 14.56 -20.01
CA ALA A 92 14.46 14.71 -20.22
C ALA A 92 15.10 13.36 -20.54
N GLN A 93 14.78 12.77 -21.70
CA GLN A 93 15.74 11.94 -22.43
C GLN A 93 15.52 12.12 -23.94
N THR A 94 16.07 13.20 -24.49
CA THR A 94 16.48 13.25 -25.89
C THR A 94 17.99 13.35 -25.90
N LYS A 95 18.62 12.21 -26.21
CA LYS A 95 20.04 12.07 -26.51
C LYS A 95 20.24 12.31 -28.01
N LYS A 96 20.95 13.37 -28.38
CA LYS A 96 22.01 13.34 -29.40
C LYS A 96 22.84 14.62 -29.36
#